data_AF-A0A928EZM9-F1
#
_entry.id   AF-A0A928EZM9-F1
#
_cell.length_a   1.000
_cell.length_b   1.000
_cell.length_c   1.000
_cell.angle_alpha   90.00
_cell.angle_beta   90.00
_cell.angle_gamma   90.00
#
_symmetry.space_group_name_H-M   'P 1'
#
loop_
_entity.id
_entity.type
_entity.pdbx_description
1 polymer ?
#
loop_
_entity_poly.entity_id
_entity_poly.type
_entity_poly.pdbx_seq_one_letter_code
_entity_poly.pdbx_strand_id
1 'polypeptide(L)'
;MQKEENKFAASSVFEGMVSIRALLDAAREGLSDRRIERILYTAEHAKKHPKEIAFLRHEGERQGFALEEADDDTLLSMTVGNTHGGIIAVAGDRTIPLLTDASPLDENGFYVMIEGIEDPYNFGYAL
;
A
#
# COMPACT_ATOMS: atom_id res chain seq x y z
N MET A 1 -6.76 7.45 -24.12
CA MET A 1 -7.94 6.60 -23.79
C MET A 1 -7.62 5.10 -23.70
N GLN A 2 -6.49 4.61 -24.24
CA GLN A 2 -6.01 3.22 -24.01
C GLN A 2 -5.26 2.99 -22.68
N LYS A 3 -5.13 4.02 -21.83
CA LYS A 3 -4.38 3.95 -20.56
C LYS A 3 -5.24 3.57 -19.35
N GLU A 4 -6.55 3.38 -19.54
CA GLU A 4 -7.50 3.10 -18.45
C GLU A 4 -7.96 1.65 -18.40
N GLU A 5 -7.96 0.94 -19.53
CA GLU A 5 -8.40 -0.45 -19.59
C GLU A 5 -7.38 -1.44 -18.98
N ASN A 6 -6.12 -1.03 -18.82
CA ASN A 6 -5.06 -1.81 -18.15
C ASN A 6 -4.77 -1.34 -16.71
N LYS A 7 -5.62 -0.50 -16.10
CA LYS A 7 -5.41 0.07 -14.75
C LYS A 7 -5.64 -0.89 -13.57
N PHE A 8 -5.76 -2.18 -13.81
CA PHE A 8 -5.52 -3.16 -12.75
C PHE A 8 -4.04 -3.52 -12.76
N ALA A 9 -3.17 -2.54 -12.42
CA ALA A 9 -1.91 -2.92 -11.81
C ALA A 9 -2.25 -3.92 -10.71
N ALA A 10 -1.49 -5.01 -10.60
CA ALA A 10 -1.73 -5.97 -9.54
C ALA A 10 -1.93 -5.19 -8.22
N SER A 11 -3.00 -5.51 -7.48
CA SER A 11 -3.44 -4.82 -6.24
C SER A 11 -2.40 -4.89 -5.10
N SER A 12 -1.16 -5.19 -5.46
CA SER A 12 0.00 -5.43 -4.66
C SER A 12 1.00 -4.27 -4.67
N VAL A 13 0.91 -3.31 -5.59
CA VAL A 13 1.87 -2.18 -5.64
C VAL A 13 1.31 -0.95 -4.93
N PHE A 14 2.05 -0.44 -3.95
CA PHE A 14 1.71 0.74 -3.17
C PHE A 14 2.75 1.83 -3.40
N GLU A 15 2.29 2.95 -3.97
CA GLU A 15 3.13 4.08 -4.35
C GLU A 15 3.29 5.08 -3.20
N GLY A 16 4.54 5.45 -2.89
CA GLY A 16 4.88 6.52 -1.96
C GLY A 16 4.86 6.16 -0.47
N MET A 17 5.63 6.94 0.32
CA MET A 17 5.89 6.65 1.73
C MET A 17 4.63 6.66 2.61
N VAL A 18 3.62 7.49 2.30
CA VAL A 18 2.36 7.53 3.07
C VAL A 18 1.64 6.18 2.98
N SER A 19 1.48 5.65 1.78
CA SER A 19 0.89 4.33 1.52
C SER A 19 1.69 3.21 2.20
N ILE A 20 3.02 3.28 2.15
CA ILE A 20 3.90 2.30 2.79
C ILE A 20 3.75 2.33 4.32
N ARG A 21 3.67 3.50 4.94
CA ARG A 21 3.42 3.61 6.40
C ARG A 21 2.09 2.99 6.79
N ALA A 22 1.03 3.26 6.02
CA ALA A 22 -0.27 2.67 6.28
C ALA A 22 -0.23 1.13 6.26
N LEU A 23 0.55 0.51 5.34
CA LEU A 23 0.76 -0.94 5.35
C LEU A 23 1.48 -1.42 6.61
N LEU A 24 2.55 -0.73 7.01
CA LEU A 24 3.35 -1.09 8.19
C LEU A 24 2.54 -0.99 9.48
N ASP A 25 1.73 0.06 9.61
CA ASP A 25 0.89 0.30 10.78
C ASP A 25 -0.27 -0.71 10.83
N ALA A 26 -0.94 -0.97 9.70
CA ALA A 26 -1.98 -2.00 9.63
C ALA A 26 -1.46 -3.40 9.99
N ALA A 27 -0.23 -3.75 9.57
CA ALA A 27 0.41 -5.00 9.96
C ALA A 27 0.78 -5.02 11.46
N ARG A 28 1.26 -3.91 12.02
CA ARG A 28 1.62 -3.80 13.45
C ARG A 28 0.40 -3.91 14.35
N GLU A 29 -0.71 -3.32 13.95
CA GLU A 29 -1.97 -3.31 14.70
C GLU A 29 -2.80 -4.59 14.48
N GLY A 30 -2.36 -5.48 13.58
CA GLY A 30 -3.09 -6.70 13.25
C GLY A 30 -4.40 -6.46 12.50
N LEU A 31 -4.55 -5.29 11.88
CA LEU A 31 -5.74 -4.90 11.09
C LEU A 31 -5.77 -5.53 9.70
N SER A 32 -4.62 -6.01 9.22
CA SER A 32 -4.52 -6.69 7.93
C SER A 32 -3.57 -7.88 8.00
N ASP A 33 -3.95 -8.95 7.33
CA ASP A 33 -3.12 -10.13 7.07
C ASP A 33 -2.19 -9.96 5.85
N ARG A 34 -2.27 -8.80 5.17
CA ARG A 34 -1.42 -8.45 4.04
C ARG A 34 0.04 -8.47 4.43
N ARG A 35 0.87 -9.18 3.65
CA ARG A 35 2.32 -9.20 3.82
C ARG A 35 3.01 -8.32 2.81
N ILE A 36 3.89 -7.45 3.30
CA ILE A 36 4.85 -6.74 2.44
C ILE A 36 5.90 -7.77 2.01
N GLU A 37 6.11 -7.90 0.72
CA GLU A 37 7.14 -8.79 0.15
C GLU A 37 8.47 -8.06 0.06
N ARG A 38 8.44 -6.86 -0.53
CA ARG A 38 9.61 -6.00 -0.67
C ARG A 38 9.24 -4.53 -0.82
N ILE A 39 10.18 -3.67 -0.51
CA ILE A 39 10.13 -2.24 -0.75
C ILE A 39 11.29 -1.87 -1.67
N LEU A 40 10.97 -1.17 -2.75
CA LEU A 40 11.93 -0.70 -3.74
C LEU A 40 12.09 0.81 -3.60
N TYR A 41 13.32 1.31 -3.62
CA TYR A 41 13.61 2.74 -3.56
C TYR A 41 14.71 3.12 -4.55
N THR A 42 14.72 4.37 -4.96
CA THR A 42 15.74 4.92 -5.87
C THR A 42 16.92 5.49 -5.09
N ALA A 43 18.11 5.50 -5.69
CA ALA A 43 19.29 6.13 -5.09
C ALA A 43 19.03 7.60 -4.70
N GLU A 44 18.28 8.32 -5.54
CA GLU A 44 17.92 9.72 -5.29
C GLU A 44 16.97 9.87 -4.10
N HIS A 45 16.00 8.95 -3.93
CA HIS A 45 15.16 8.91 -2.74
C HIS A 45 16.00 8.65 -1.48
N ALA A 46 16.91 7.67 -1.50
CA ALA A 46 17.76 7.36 -0.35
C ALA A 46 18.65 8.53 0.06
N LYS A 47 19.17 9.28 -0.93
CA LYS A 47 19.97 10.48 -0.70
C LYS A 47 19.17 11.60 -0.04
N LYS A 48 17.92 11.82 -0.47
CA LYS A 48 17.03 12.85 0.08
C LYS A 48 16.43 12.47 1.44
N HIS A 49 16.14 11.18 1.64
CA HIS A 49 15.41 10.66 2.78
C HIS A 49 16.16 9.53 3.53
N PRO A 50 17.41 9.74 3.98
CA PRO A 50 18.21 8.68 4.59
C PRO A 50 17.61 8.12 5.88
N LYS A 51 16.86 8.94 6.63
CA LYS A 51 16.15 8.51 7.84
C LYS A 51 15.00 7.56 7.52
N GLU A 52 14.32 7.74 6.38
CA GLU A 52 13.24 6.84 5.96
C GLU A 52 13.79 5.48 5.58
N ILE A 53 14.92 5.45 4.84
CA ILE A 53 15.62 4.19 4.53
C ILE A 53 16.07 3.47 5.81
N ALA A 54 16.63 4.18 6.79
CA ALA A 54 17.03 3.58 8.05
C ALA A 54 15.84 2.98 8.83
N PHE A 55 14.72 3.71 8.87
CA PHE A 55 13.48 3.23 9.48
C PHE A 55 12.95 1.97 8.76
N LEU A 56 12.86 2.01 7.43
CA LEU A 56 12.38 0.88 6.63
C LEU A 56 13.27 -0.35 6.73
N ARG A 57 14.58 -0.16 6.90
CA ARG A 57 15.51 -1.27 7.13
C ARG A 57 15.19 -1.99 8.44
N HIS A 58 14.99 -1.22 9.52
CA HIS A 58 14.61 -1.78 10.81
C HIS A 58 13.24 -2.47 10.77
N GLU A 59 12.26 -1.85 10.10
CA GLU A 59 10.95 -2.48 9.90
C GLU A 59 11.02 -3.75 9.04
N GLY A 60 11.90 -3.78 8.04
CA GLY A 60 12.15 -4.95 7.20
C GLY A 60 12.72 -6.12 7.98
N GLU A 61 13.69 -5.87 8.87
CA GLU A 61 14.22 -6.87 9.80
C GLU A 61 13.15 -7.41 10.75
N ARG A 62 12.24 -6.55 11.21
CA ARG A 62 11.17 -6.91 12.14
C ARG A 62 10.04 -7.71 11.49
N GLN A 63 9.65 -7.33 10.27
CA GLN A 63 8.47 -7.88 9.58
C GLN A 63 8.82 -8.91 8.49
N GLY A 64 10.10 -9.03 8.12
CA GLY A 64 10.60 -10.02 7.18
C GLY A 64 10.43 -9.66 5.70
N PHE A 65 10.47 -8.36 5.35
CA PHE A 65 10.45 -7.90 3.96
C PHE A 65 11.82 -7.40 3.50
N ALA A 66 12.09 -7.51 2.20
CA ALA A 66 13.32 -7.00 1.60
C ALA A 66 13.24 -5.49 1.34
N LEU A 67 14.35 -4.78 1.54
CA LEU A 67 14.49 -3.36 1.18
C LEU A 67 15.61 -3.24 0.13
N GLU A 68 15.21 -2.95 -1.11
CA GLU A 68 16.03 -3.06 -2.32
C GLU A 68 16.15 -1.71 -3.03
N GLU A 69 17.36 -1.35 -3.45
CA GLU A 69 17.55 -0.22 -4.35
C GLU A 69 17.23 -0.64 -5.80
N ALA A 70 16.54 0.22 -6.54
CA ALA A 70 16.18 0.00 -7.93
C ALA A 70 16.30 1.30 -8.74
N ASP A 71 16.44 1.16 -10.06
CA ASP A 71 16.44 2.30 -10.98
C ASP A 71 15.02 2.84 -11.23
N ASP A 72 14.95 4.06 -11.76
CA ASP A 72 13.70 4.74 -12.05
C ASP A 72 12.85 3.99 -13.10
N ASP A 73 13.50 3.35 -14.09
CA ASP A 73 12.83 2.57 -15.13
C ASP A 73 12.12 1.34 -14.56
N THR A 74 12.75 0.67 -13.58
CA THR A 74 12.15 -0.44 -12.84
C THR A 74 10.90 0.02 -12.11
N LEU A 75 10.96 1.12 -11.36
CA LEU A 75 9.78 1.66 -10.66
C LEU A 75 8.69 2.04 -11.66
N LEU A 76 9.02 2.75 -12.74
CA LEU A 76 8.08 3.20 -13.76
C LEU A 76 7.38 2.04 -14.48
N SER A 77 8.05 0.90 -14.63
CA SER A 77 7.45 -0.32 -15.19
C SER A 77 6.42 -0.97 -14.27
N MET A 78 6.49 -0.69 -12.96
CA MET A 78 5.64 -1.28 -11.92
C MET A 78 4.52 -0.33 -11.47
N THR A 79 4.63 0.96 -11.74
CA THR A 79 3.67 1.98 -11.32
C THR A 79 2.79 2.45 -12.47
N VAL A 80 1.59 2.91 -12.11
CA VAL A 80 0.70 3.60 -13.07
C VAL A 80 0.89 5.10 -12.96
N GLY A 81 1.15 5.58 -11.73
CA GLY A 81 1.43 6.97 -11.43
C GLY A 81 2.91 7.33 -11.54
N ASN A 82 3.15 8.65 -11.46
CA ASN A 82 4.50 9.25 -11.36
C ASN A 82 4.72 9.90 -9.99
N THR A 83 3.79 9.70 -9.04
CA THR A 83 3.78 10.36 -7.72
C THR A 83 4.30 9.47 -6.60
N HIS A 84 4.94 8.34 -6.93
CA HIS A 84 5.57 7.43 -5.97
C HIS A 84 6.78 8.03 -5.25
N GLY A 85 7.35 9.16 -5.72
CA GLY A 85 8.44 9.86 -5.03
C GLY A 85 9.75 9.05 -4.95
N GLY A 86 9.93 8.10 -5.88
CA GLY A 86 11.10 7.22 -5.91
C GLY A 86 11.06 6.07 -4.90
N ILE A 87 9.88 5.71 -4.36
CA ILE A 87 9.72 4.57 -3.46
C ILE A 87 8.37 3.86 -3.65
N ILE A 88 8.37 2.53 -3.67
CA ILE A 88 7.17 1.69 -3.77
C ILE A 88 7.27 0.47 -2.87
N ALA A 89 6.13 -0.06 -2.42
CA ALA A 89 6.05 -1.40 -1.81
C ALA A 89 5.33 -2.37 -2.74
N VAL A 90 5.80 -3.62 -2.74
CA VAL A 90 5.09 -4.78 -3.29
C VAL A 90 4.61 -5.61 -2.10
N ALA A 91 3.31 -5.84 -2.03
CA ALA A 91 2.66 -6.57 -0.96
C ALA A 91 1.63 -7.56 -1.52
N GLY A 92 1.53 -8.74 -0.94
CA GLY A 92 0.55 -9.75 -1.36
C GLY A 92 -0.90 -9.29 -1.12
N ASP A 93 -1.87 -10.15 -1.42
CA ASP A 93 -3.28 -9.86 -1.19
C ASP A 93 -3.63 -9.70 0.31
N ARG A 94 -4.87 -9.25 0.57
CA ARG A 94 -5.46 -9.25 1.91
C ARG A 94 -6.78 -9.99 1.91
N THR A 95 -7.13 -10.59 3.03
CA THR A 95 -8.47 -11.13 3.25
C THR A 95 -9.42 -9.98 3.59
N ILE A 96 -10.50 -9.84 2.81
CA ILE A 96 -11.61 -8.96 3.14
C ILE A 96 -12.70 -9.85 3.75
N PRO A 97 -13.01 -9.70 5.06
CA PRO A 97 -14.02 -10.53 5.70
C PRO A 97 -15.40 -10.25 5.10
N LEU A 98 -16.17 -11.32 4.87
CA LEU A 98 -17.56 -11.19 4.46
C LEU A 98 -18.42 -10.76 5.65
N LEU A 99 -19.32 -9.82 5.41
CA LEU A 99 -20.37 -9.46 6.37
C LEU A 99 -21.45 -10.55 6.34
N THR A 100 -21.70 -11.16 7.49
CA THR A 100 -22.67 -12.25 7.70
C THR A 100 -23.40 -12.05 9.03
N ASP A 101 -24.48 -12.80 9.25
CA ASP A 101 -25.23 -12.75 10.52
C ASP A 101 -24.38 -13.17 11.74
N ALA A 102 -23.29 -13.91 11.51
CA ALA A 102 -22.35 -14.34 12.55
C ALA A 102 -21.13 -13.41 12.68
N SER A 103 -21.06 -12.32 11.90
CA SER A 103 -19.93 -11.39 11.96
C SER A 103 -19.88 -10.71 13.33
N PRO A 104 -18.71 -10.68 13.99
CA PRO A 104 -18.56 -10.01 15.28
C PRO A 104 -18.58 -8.49 15.05
N LEU A 105 -19.75 -7.89 15.15
CA LEU A 105 -19.89 -6.43 15.15
C LEU A 105 -19.69 -5.91 16.58
N ASP A 106 -18.84 -4.90 16.71
CA ASP A 106 -18.67 -4.17 17.96
C ASP A 106 -19.93 -3.34 18.21
N GLU A 107 -20.50 -3.45 19.41
CA GLU A 107 -21.67 -2.67 19.83
C GLU A 107 -21.43 -1.15 19.75
N ASN A 108 -20.17 -0.71 19.88
CA ASN A 108 -19.76 0.69 19.76
C ASN A 108 -19.07 0.98 18.42
N GLY A 109 -19.11 0.05 17.47
CA GLY A 109 -18.50 0.20 16.16
C GLY A 109 -19.22 1.24 15.30
N PHE A 110 -18.44 2.00 14.52
CA PHE A 110 -18.97 2.88 13.49
C PHE A 110 -18.89 2.19 12.13
N TYR A 111 -20.05 1.92 11.54
CA TYR A 111 -20.18 1.21 10.26
C TYR A 111 -20.86 2.12 9.24
N VAL A 112 -20.30 2.18 8.03
CA VAL A 112 -20.82 2.99 6.92
C VAL A 112 -21.10 2.09 5.73
N MET A 113 -22.33 2.13 5.22
CA MET A 113 -22.68 1.55 3.93
C MET A 113 -22.65 2.66 2.88
N ILE A 114 -21.71 2.55 1.94
CA ILE A 114 -21.59 3.47 0.82
C ILE A 114 -22.32 2.85 -0.39
N GLU A 115 -23.40 3.48 -0.83
CA GLU A 115 -24.19 3.04 -1.97
C GLU A 115 -24.10 4.06 -3.12
N GLY A 116 -23.93 3.58 -4.35
CA GLY A 116 -23.96 4.42 -5.56
C GLY A 116 -22.70 5.25 -5.83
N ILE A 117 -21.58 5.00 -5.15
CA ILE A 117 -20.27 5.56 -5.54
C ILE A 117 -19.66 4.71 -6.65
N GLU A 118 -19.57 5.28 -7.85
CA GLU A 118 -18.95 4.64 -9.02
C GLU A 118 -17.56 5.22 -9.35
N ASP A 119 -17.28 6.42 -8.86
CA ASP A 119 -16.01 7.12 -9.08
C ASP A 119 -14.98 6.78 -7.98
N PRO A 120 -13.76 6.32 -8.34
CA PRO A 120 -12.73 5.94 -7.36
C PRO A 120 -12.24 7.09 -6.47
N TYR A 121 -12.25 8.33 -6.96
CA TYR A 121 -11.80 9.49 -6.19
C TYR A 121 -12.81 9.80 -5.08
N ASN A 122 -14.10 9.81 -5.41
CA ASN A 122 -15.18 9.97 -4.43
C ASN A 122 -15.19 8.84 -3.40
N PHE A 123 -14.88 7.60 -3.82
CA PHE A 123 -14.74 6.48 -2.89
C PHE A 123 -13.58 6.72 -1.91
N GLY A 124 -12.41 7.12 -2.41
CA GLY A 124 -11.25 7.43 -1.57
C GLY A 124 -11.49 8.59 -0.61
N TYR A 125 -12.26 9.61 -0.99
CA TYR A 125 -12.59 10.75 -0.13
C TYR A 125 -13.57 10.40 1.01
N ALA A 126 -14.33 9.31 0.86
CA ALA A 126 -15.28 8.85 1.86
C ALA A 126 -14.66 7.94 2.94
N LEU A 127 -13.42 7.47 2.73
CA LEU A 127 -12.65 6.63 3.66
C LEU A 127 -11.78 7.49 4.59
#